data_AF-A0A519NP46-F1
#
_entry.id   AF-A0A519NP46-F1
#
_cell.length_a   1.000
_cell.length_b   1.000
_cell.length_c   1.000
_cell.angle_alpha   90.00
_cell.angle_beta   90.00
_cell.angle_gamma   90.00
#
_symmetry.space_group_name_H-M   'P 1'
#
loop_
_entity.id
_entity.type
_entity.pdbx_description
1 polymer ?
#
loop_
_entity_poly.entity_id
_entity_poly.type
_entity_poly.pdbx_seq_one_letter_code
_entity_poly.pdbx_strand_id
1 'polypeptide(L)' 'MEKITYDGMRNFILENELTDSVAISLHPDSFDDLVMDYLDVNGNQIERPFEILGIEILQDFSGAVEKDKVNLLDAVK' A
#
# COMPACT_ATOMS: atom_id res chain seq x y z
N MET A 1 3.83 5.58 -15.85
CA MET A 1 4.30 6.08 -14.54
C MET A 1 5.21 5.02 -13.95
N GLU A 2 5.97 5.36 -12.91
CA GLU A 2 6.86 4.41 -12.26
C GLU A 2 6.04 3.47 -11.36
N LYS A 3 6.37 2.18 -11.38
CA LYS A 3 5.69 1.12 -10.63
C LYS A 3 5.75 1.43 -9.13
N ILE A 4 4.66 1.15 -8.39
CA ILE A 4 4.69 1.22 -6.92
C ILE A 4 5.58 0.08 -6.39
N THR A 5 6.60 0.44 -5.60
CA THR A 5 7.53 -0.49 -4.94
C THR A 5 7.39 -0.40 -3.42
N TYR A 6 7.90 -1.39 -2.69
CA TYR A 6 7.94 -1.40 -1.23
C TYR A 6 8.70 -0.19 -0.68
N ASP A 7 9.91 0.09 -1.19
CA ASP A 7 10.69 1.25 -0.77
C ASP A 7 9.98 2.57 -1.13
N GLY A 8 9.35 2.63 -2.30
CA GLY A 8 8.58 3.80 -2.73
C GLY A 8 7.39 4.07 -1.81
N MET A 9 6.65 3.02 -1.45
CA MET A 9 5.52 3.12 -0.52
C MET A 9 5.99 3.50 0.90
N ARG A 10 7.08 2.89 1.38
CA ARG A 10 7.68 3.23 2.68
C ARG A 10 8.08 4.71 2.74
N ASN A 11 8.75 5.21 1.70
CA ASN A 11 9.16 6.60 1.65
C ASN A 11 7.95 7.54 1.54
N PHE A 12 6.93 7.19 0.74
CA PHE A 12 5.70 7.94 0.66
C PHE A 12 5.01 8.12 2.02
N ILE A 13 4.92 7.04 2.82
CA ILE A 13 4.37 7.07 4.18
C ILE A 13 5.16 8.02 5.08
N LEU A 14 6.49 7.94 5.05
CA LEU A 14 7.37 8.77 5.88
C LEU A 14 7.34 10.25 5.47
N GLU A 15 7.38 10.55 4.16
CA GLU A 15 7.40 11.91 3.62
C GLU A 15 6.08 12.65 3.85
N ASN A 16 4.95 11.93 3.91
CA ASN A 16 3.64 12.50 4.20
C ASN A 16 3.24 12.37 5.67
N GLU A 17 4.13 11.87 6.53
CA GLU A 17 3.90 11.66 7.97
C GLU A 17 2.59 10.90 8.24
N LEU A 18 2.28 9.89 7.41
CA LEU A 18 1.04 9.13 7.55
C LEU A 18 1.05 8.33 8.85
N THR A 19 -0.12 8.19 9.44
CA THR A 19 -0.36 7.48 10.71
C THR A 19 -1.47 6.48 10.53
N ASP A 20 -1.65 5.59 11.51
CA ASP A 20 -2.73 4.59 11.58
C ASP A 20 -4.16 5.16 11.55
N SER A 21 -4.30 6.49 11.44
CA SER A 21 -5.57 7.16 11.16
C SER A 21 -6.05 7.03 9.71
N VAL A 22 -5.21 6.54 8.80
CA VAL A 22 -5.56 6.32 7.39
C VAL A 22 -5.18 4.92 6.93
N ALA A 23 -5.88 4.43 5.92
CA ALA A 23 -5.49 3.28 5.12
C ALA A 23 -5.13 3.73 3.69
N ILE A 24 -4.29 2.96 3.01
CA ILE A 24 -3.90 3.22 1.62
C ILE A 24 -4.62 2.24 0.72
N SER A 25 -5.38 2.73 -0.26
CA SER A 25 -6.05 1.92 -1.27
C SER A 25 -5.36 2.05 -2.62
N LEU A 26 -5.13 0.92 -3.29
CA LEU A 26 -4.42 0.83 -4.57
C LEU A 26 -5.23 0.08 -5.62
N HIS A 27 -5.01 0.42 -6.89
CA HIS A 27 -5.48 -0.40 -8.01
C HIS A 27 -5.01 -1.86 -7.87
N PRO A 28 -5.83 -2.87 -8.24
CA PRO A 28 -5.48 -4.30 -8.19
C PRO A 28 -4.07 -4.65 -8.68
N ASP A 29 -3.70 -4.26 -9.89
CA ASP A 29 -2.35 -4.51 -10.42
C ASP A 29 -1.23 -3.93 -9.54
N SER A 30 -1.41 -2.69 -9.04
CA SER A 30 -0.39 -2.03 -8.21
C SER A 30 -0.32 -2.64 -6.82
N PHE A 31 -1.44 -3.15 -6.30
CA PHE A 31 -1.49 -3.90 -5.06
C PHE A 31 -0.73 -5.23 -5.19
N ASP A 32 -1.00 -6.01 -6.24
CA ASP A 32 -0.31 -7.29 -6.51
C ASP A 32 1.20 -7.07 -6.69
N ASP A 33 1.56 -6.03 -7.43
CA ASP A 33 2.94 -5.62 -7.64
C ASP A 33 3.67 -5.29 -6.32
N LEU A 34 3.01 -4.54 -5.43
CA LEU A 34 3.55 -4.19 -4.12
C LEU A 34 3.63 -5.42 -3.19
N VAL A 35 2.67 -6.34 -3.25
CA VAL A 35 2.71 -7.60 -2.47
C VAL A 35 3.89 -8.46 -2.90
N MET A 36 4.17 -8.58 -4.20
CA MET A 36 5.32 -9.34 -4.68
C MET A 36 6.64 -8.73 -4.19
N ASP A 37 6.78 -7.42 -4.28
CA ASP A 37 7.98 -6.72 -3.82
C ASP A 37 8.15 -6.83 -2.29
N TYR A 38 7.05 -6.72 -1.53
CA TYR A 38 7.06 -6.95 -0.09
C TYR A 38 7.52 -8.37 0.27
N LEU A 39 7.01 -9.39 -0.43
CA LEU A 39 7.40 -10.78 -0.22
C LEU A 39 8.90 -10.97 -0.49
N ASP A 40 9.44 -10.38 -1.55
CA ASP A 40 10.86 -10.45 -1.88
C ASP A 40 11.73 -9.85 -0.76
N VAL A 41 11.30 -8.74 -0.14
CA VAL A 41 12.03 -8.06 0.94
C VAL A 41 11.86 -8.76 2.30
N ASN A 42 10.71 -9.39 2.54
CA ASN A 42 10.34 -9.97 3.84
C ASN A 42 10.46 -11.51 3.88
N GLY A 43 11.32 -12.08 3.04
CA GLY A 43 11.64 -13.52 3.09
C GLY A 43 10.48 -14.42 2.68
N ASN A 44 9.67 -13.98 1.72
CA ASN A 44 8.43 -14.62 1.26
C ASN A 44 7.38 -14.80 2.35
N GLN A 45 7.38 -13.91 3.35
CA GLN A 45 6.38 -13.89 4.41
C GLN A 45 5.53 -12.62 4.32
N ILE A 46 4.24 -12.78 4.58
CA ILE A 46 3.29 -11.68 4.64
C ILE A 46 2.33 -11.94 5.80
N GLU A 47 2.18 -10.93 6.65
CA GLU A 47 1.20 -10.92 7.74
C GLU A 47 -0.12 -10.31 7.25
N ARG A 48 -1.23 -10.66 7.91
CA ARG A 48 -2.55 -10.11 7.63
C ARG A 48 -3.10 -9.46 8.90
N PRO A 49 -3.57 -8.21 8.87
CA PRO A 49 -3.69 -7.32 7.69
C PRO A 49 -2.34 -6.98 7.04
N PHE A 50 -2.37 -6.65 5.74
CA PHE A 50 -1.15 -6.28 5.01
C PHE A 50 -0.83 -4.83 5.31
N GLU A 51 0.27 -4.60 6.03
CA GLU A 51 0.65 -3.29 6.53
C GLU A 51 2.08 -2.93 6.16
N ILE A 52 2.31 -1.63 5.96
CA ILE A 52 3.65 -1.05 5.86
C ILE A 52 3.72 0.07 6.90
N LEU A 53 4.67 -0.04 7.84
CA LEU A 53 4.83 0.92 8.95
C LEU A 53 3.54 1.12 9.79
N GLY A 54 2.70 0.10 9.92
CA GLY A 54 1.43 0.16 10.66
C GLY A 54 0.29 0.83 9.88
N ILE A 55 0.49 1.13 8.59
CA ILE A 55 -0.56 1.62 7.68
C ILE A 55 -1.10 0.45 6.89
N GLU A 56 -2.41 0.21 6.99
CA GLU A 56 -3.08 -0.84 6.23
C GLU A 56 -3.09 -0.51 4.74
N ILE A 57 -2.68 -1.49 3.92
CA ILE A 57 -2.73 -1.41 2.47
C ILE A 57 -3.87 -2.28 1.96
N LEU A 58 -4.77 -1.68 1.18
CA LEU A 58 -5.99 -2.28 0.68
C LEU A 58 -6.03 -2.30 -0.85
N GLN A 59 -6.63 -3.34 -1.39
CA GLN A 59 -6.97 -3.42 -2.80
C GLN A 59 -8.28 -2.67 -3.07
N ASP A 60 -8.29 -1.79 -4.06
CA ASP A 60 -9.50 -1.15 -4.57
C ASP A 60 -10.30 -2.14 -5.41
N PHE A 61 -11.52 -2.44 -4.96
CA PHE A 61 -12.49 -3.26 -5.70
C PHE A 61 -13.55 -2.41 -6.42
N SER A 62 -13.55 -1.09 -6.23
CA SER A 62 -14.51 -0.18 -6.86
C SER A 62 -14.09 0.28 -8.25
N GLY A 63 -12.79 0.22 -8.57
CA GLY A 63 -12.20 0.75 -9.79
C GLY A 63 -12.05 2.27 -9.79
N ALA A 64 -12.14 2.90 -8.61
CA ALA A 64 -11.96 4.34 -8.42
C ALA A 64 -10.49 4.75 -8.40
N VAL A 65 -9.58 3.85 -8.04
CA VAL A 65 -8.14 4.12 -7.97
C VAL A 65 -7.47 3.75 -9.29
N GLU A 66 -6.91 4.74 -9.98
CA GLU A 66 -6.13 4.50 -11.19
C GLU A 66 -4.84 3.72 -10.89
N LYS A 67 -4.36 2.95 -11.87
CA LYS A 67 -3.08 2.24 -11.76
C LYS A 67 -1.93 3.20 -11.45
N ASP A 68 -1.02 2.76 -10.59
CA ASP A 68 0.15 3.51 -10.10
C ASP A 68 -0.21 4.80 -9.33
N LYS A 69 -1.45 4.93 -8.85
CA LYS A 69 -1.88 5.99 -7.93
C LYS A 69 -2.15 5.46 -6.54
N VAL A 70 -1.96 6.34 -5.56
CA VAL A 70 -2.26 6.10 -4.15
C VAL A 70 -3.53 6.87 -3.79
N ASN A 71 -4.49 6.17 -3.18
CA ASN A 71 -5.66 6.79 -2.59
C ASN A 71 -5.64 6.61 -1.07
N LEU A 72 -5.93 7.66 -0.31
CA LEU A 72 -6.02 7.60 1.15
C LEU A 72 -7.49 7.42 1.56
N LEU A 73 -7.74 6.47 2.44
CA LEU A 73 -9.03 6.23 3.06
C LEU A 73 -8.93 6.60 4.54
N ASP A 74 -9.94 7.28 5.07
CA ASP A 74 -10.04 7.49 6.52
C ASP A 74 -10.21 6.12 7.20
N ALA A 75 -9.35 5.79 8.16
CA ALA A 75 -9.53 4.59 8.95
C ALA A 75 -10.77 4.77 9.83
N VAL A 76 -11.81 3.97 9.57
CA VAL A 76 -12.99 3.94 10.44
C VAL A 76 -12.57 3.30 11.76
N LYS A 77 -12.39 4.13 12.79
CA LYS A 77 -12.15 3.68 14.17
C LYS A 77 -13.38 3.02 14.79
#